data_AF-A0A6C0BA89-F1
#
_entry.id   AF-A0A6C0BA89-F1
#
_cell.length_a   1.000
_cell.length_b   1.000
_cell.length_c   1.000
_cell.angle_alpha   90.00
_cell.angle_beta   90.00
_cell.angle_gamma   90.00
#
_symmetry.space_group_name_H-M   'P 1'
#
loop_
_entity.id
_entity.type
_entity.pdbx_description
1 polymer ?
#
loop_
_entity_poly.entity_id
_entity_poly.type
_entity_poly.pdbx_seq_one_letter_code
_entity_poly.pdbx_strand_id
1 'polypeptide(L)'
;MFYSVFIPHVFPNIKHEHIAQAFTVHGYGIVKSVDFVSKTSADGKISRCAFVHFTHWFKGEGPDRFREKIEDPEKQARIVYDDPWFWIVLPNTGKKVERDPCADCAACTFARSERYQEPMRKIVETTDFVSASYVSALEKEISMLREENALLRRMTDQVESEMDTSD
;
A
#
# COMPACT_ATOMS: atom_id res chain seq x y z
N MET A 1 -10.19 22.23 14.37
CA MET A 1 -8.89 22.62 13.77
C MET A 1 -8.09 21.33 13.58
N PHE A 2 -7.80 20.94 12.35
CA PHE A 2 -7.07 19.68 12.07
C PHE A 2 -5.58 19.98 12.01
N TYR A 3 -4.79 19.34 12.88
CA TYR A 3 -3.34 19.49 12.88
C TYR A 3 -2.71 18.51 11.88
N SER A 4 -1.61 18.92 11.25
CA SER A 4 -0.87 18.07 10.33
C SER A 4 0.62 18.37 10.36
N VAL A 5 1.43 17.34 10.14
CA VAL A 5 2.89 17.44 10.12
C VAL A 5 3.46 16.76 8.87
N PHE A 6 4.71 17.07 8.58
CA PHE A 6 5.43 16.58 7.42
C PHE A 6 6.68 15.79 7.86
N ILE A 7 6.87 14.61 7.27
CA ILE A 7 8.06 13.78 7.44
C ILE A 7 8.79 13.73 6.09
N PRO A 8 9.96 14.37 5.96
CA PRO A 8 10.66 14.47 4.68
C PRO A 8 11.15 13.14 4.13
N HIS A 9 11.62 12.25 5.01
CA HIS A 9 12.27 11.02 4.60
C HIS A 9 11.70 9.82 5.37
N VAL A 10 11.08 8.92 4.62
CA VAL A 10 10.49 7.67 5.06
C VAL A 10 10.93 6.57 4.10
N PHE A 11 11.34 5.44 4.66
CA PHE A 11 11.72 4.30 3.85
C PHE A 11 10.50 3.66 3.16
N PRO A 12 10.65 3.13 1.93
CA PRO A 12 9.56 2.50 1.19
C PRO A 12 8.94 1.25 1.83
N ASN A 13 9.58 0.64 2.82
CA ASN A 13 9.04 -0.49 3.57
C ASN A 13 8.08 -0.07 4.70
N ILE A 14 8.07 1.22 5.08
CA ILE A 14 7.24 1.72 6.18
C ILE A 14 5.79 1.88 5.70
N LYS A 15 4.87 1.27 6.44
CA LYS A 15 3.42 1.35 6.22
C LYS A 15 2.81 2.49 7.03
N HIS A 16 1.58 2.84 6.68
CA HIS A 16 0.81 3.87 7.39
C HIS A 16 0.65 3.52 8.88
N GLU A 17 0.44 2.23 9.20
CA GLU A 17 0.28 1.71 10.57
C GLU A 17 1.47 2.07 11.45
N HIS A 18 2.70 1.88 10.97
CA HIS A 18 3.91 2.12 11.76
C HIS A 18 4.04 3.59 12.17
N ILE A 19 3.72 4.52 11.25
CA ILE A 19 3.76 5.96 11.54
C ILE A 19 2.66 6.31 12.54
N ALA A 20 1.43 5.83 12.31
CA ALA A 20 0.31 6.07 13.22
C ALA A 20 0.59 5.56 14.64
N GLN A 21 1.16 4.36 14.74
CA GLN A 21 1.54 3.74 16.00
C GLN A 21 2.65 4.54 16.69
N ALA A 22 3.69 4.98 15.98
CA ALA A 22 4.77 5.77 16.57
C ALA A 22 4.25 7.04 17.26
N PHE A 23 3.38 7.81 16.60
CA PHE A 23 2.77 9.01 17.19
C PHE A 23 1.86 8.71 18.38
N THR A 24 1.14 7.59 18.33
CA THR A 24 0.22 7.17 19.39
C THR A 24 0.99 6.70 20.63
N VAL A 25 2.01 5.85 20.45
CA VAL A 25 2.85 5.28 21.52
C VAL A 25 3.64 6.38 22.25
N HIS A 26 4.13 7.39 21.53
CA HIS A 26 4.80 8.55 22.15
C HIS A 26 3.82 9.53 22.81
N GLY A 27 2.51 9.30 22.67
CA GLY A 27 1.49 10.13 23.29
C GLY A 27 1.31 11.50 22.66
N TYR A 28 1.63 11.69 21.37
CA TYR A 28 1.46 12.98 20.70
C TYR A 28 0.06 13.19 20.12
N GLY A 29 -0.60 12.12 19.67
CA GLY A 29 -1.98 12.20 19.17
C GLY A 29 -2.43 10.99 18.37
N ILE A 30 -3.70 11.02 17.95
CA ILE A 30 -4.34 10.01 17.10
C ILE A 30 -4.28 10.45 15.64
N VAL A 31 -3.65 9.64 14.81
CA VAL A 31 -3.52 9.86 13.37
C VAL A 31 -4.80 9.44 12.64
N LYS A 32 -5.29 10.32 11.76
CA LYS A 32 -6.44 10.08 10.86
C LYS A 32 -6.01 9.36 9.59
N SER A 33 -4.99 9.91 8.94
CA SER A 33 -4.50 9.44 7.65
C SER A 33 -3.05 9.85 7.44
N VAL A 34 -2.35 9.06 6.62
CA VAL A 34 -0.98 9.34 6.20
C VAL A 34 -0.93 9.30 4.68
N ASP A 35 -0.60 10.42 4.05
CA ASP A 35 -0.44 10.52 2.62
C ASP A 35 1.05 10.40 2.26
N PHE A 36 1.42 9.37 1.49
CA PHE A 36 2.79 9.15 1.04
C PHE A 36 3.03 9.75 -0.34
N VAL A 37 4.15 10.45 -0.51
CA VAL A 37 4.61 10.97 -1.79
C VAL A 37 5.98 10.37 -2.09
N SER A 38 6.06 9.55 -3.14
CA SER A 38 7.33 8.95 -3.56
C SER A 38 8.15 9.95 -4.37
N LYS A 39 9.44 10.05 -4.07
CA LYS A 39 10.42 10.85 -4.81
C LYS A 39 11.58 9.97 -5.21
N THR A 40 11.87 9.95 -6.51
CA THR A 40 13.06 9.30 -7.05
C THR A 40 14.17 10.33 -7.10
N SER A 41 15.27 10.09 -6.37
CA SER A 41 16.47 10.93 -6.47
C SER A 41 17.16 10.73 -7.82
N ALA A 42 18.04 11.66 -8.18
CA ALA A 42 18.88 11.54 -9.38
C ALA A 42 19.71 10.24 -9.41
N ASP A 43 20.07 9.72 -8.23
CA ASP A 43 20.82 8.46 -8.06
C ASP A 43 19.96 7.18 -8.21
N GLY A 44 18.70 7.31 -8.63
CA GLY A 44 17.77 6.17 -8.77
C GLY A 44 17.22 5.62 -7.45
N LYS A 45 17.65 6.14 -6.30
CA LYS A 45 17.11 5.76 -4.99
C LYS A 45 15.70 6.31 -4.79
N ILE A 46 14.77 5.43 -4.46
CA ILE A 46 13.38 5.78 -4.15
C ILE A 46 13.28 6.12 -2.66
N SER A 47 12.92 7.36 -2.37
CA SER A 47 12.58 7.83 -1.03
C SER A 47 11.09 8.19 -0.98
N ARG A 48 10.47 8.13 0.20
CA ARG A 48 9.09 8.61 0.39
C ARG A 48 9.08 9.77 1.36
N CYS A 49 8.22 10.74 1.11
CA CYS A 49 7.81 11.72 2.10
C CYS A 49 6.43 11.31 2.64
N ALA A 50 6.11 11.67 3.88
CA ALA A 50 4.81 11.41 4.48
C ALA A 50 4.18 12.70 5.02
N PHE A 51 2.89 12.89 4.73
CA PHE A 51 2.06 13.93 5.32
C PHE A 51 1.10 13.25 6.31
N VAL A 52 1.21 13.62 7.58
CA VAL A 52 0.45 12.98 8.65
C VAL A 52 -0.64 13.94 9.11
N HIS A 53 -1.89 13.49 9.02
CA HIS A 53 -3.06 14.24 9.42
C HIS A 53 -3.62 13.66 10.72
N PHE A 54 -3.81 14.51 11.73
CA PHE A 54 -4.31 14.07 13.03
C PHE A 54 -5.83 14.20 13.12
N THR A 55 -6.48 13.16 13.67
CA THR A 55 -7.86 13.24 14.15
C THR A 55 -7.90 14.10 15.40
N HIS A 56 -6.97 13.82 16.32
CA HIS A 56 -6.87 14.52 17.59
C HIS A 56 -5.40 14.64 18.00
N TRP A 57 -4.98 15.85 18.38
CA TRP A 57 -3.68 16.10 18.99
C TRP A 57 -3.87 16.10 20.51
N PHE A 58 -3.04 15.36 21.22
CA PHE A 58 -3.14 15.28 22.68
C PHE A 58 -2.69 16.59 23.33
N LYS A 59 -3.28 16.92 24.48
CA LYS A 59 -2.93 18.10 25.26
C LYS A 59 -2.11 17.67 26.47
N GLY A 60 -1.08 18.43 26.80
CA GLY A 60 -0.19 18.13 27.92
C GLY A 60 1.23 18.58 27.62
N GLU A 61 2.05 18.68 28.67
CA GLU A 61 3.39 19.25 28.58
C GLU A 61 4.26 18.58 27.51
N GLY A 62 4.21 17.25 27.39
CA GLY A 62 4.97 16.49 26.38
C GLY A 62 4.57 16.84 24.94
N PRO A 63 3.30 16.62 24.54
CA PRO A 63 2.80 16.95 23.20
C PRO A 63 2.90 18.43 22.85
N ASP A 64 2.66 19.31 23.82
CA ASP A 64 2.73 20.76 23.60
C ASP A 64 4.19 21.20 23.37
N ARG A 65 5.15 20.67 24.14
CA ARG A 65 6.59 20.89 23.92
C ARG A 65 7.07 20.28 22.60
N PHE A 66 6.55 19.12 22.22
CA PHE A 66 6.89 18.51 20.93
C PHE A 66 6.36 19.35 19.77
N ARG A 67 5.13 19.86 19.88
CA ARG A 67 4.55 20.78 18.93
C ARG A 67 5.35 22.08 18.80
N GLU A 68 5.75 22.68 19.93
CA GLU A 68 6.61 23.86 19.94
C GLU A 68 7.92 23.60 19.18
N LYS A 69 8.55 22.43 19.39
CA LYS A 69 9.75 22.03 18.64
C LYS A 69 9.51 21.81 17.15
N ILE A 70 8.30 21.47 16.73
CA ILE A 70 7.95 21.35 15.30
C ILE A 70 7.78 22.74 14.69
N GLU A 71 7.16 23.67 15.43
CA GLU A 71 6.86 25.02 14.94
C GLU A 71 8.09 25.94 14.97
N ASP A 72 9.07 25.65 15.83
CA ASP A 72 10.33 26.38 15.95
C ASP A 72 11.33 25.98 14.84
N PRO A 73 11.71 26.89 13.93
CA PRO A 73 12.64 26.60 12.84
C PRO A 73 14.08 26.33 13.29
N GLU A 74 14.47 26.72 14.50
CA GLU A 74 15.80 26.47 15.04
C GLU A 74 15.94 25.11 15.72
N LYS A 75 14.81 24.47 16.07
CA LYS A 75 14.78 23.17 16.74
C LYS A 75 14.36 22.07 15.77
N GLN A 76 14.95 20.89 15.97
CA GLN A 76 14.55 19.69 15.22
C GLN A 76 13.70 18.78 16.11
N ALA A 77 12.42 18.63 15.75
CA ALA A 77 11.57 17.61 16.35
C ALA A 77 11.89 16.25 15.74
N ARG A 78 12.18 15.26 16.61
CA ARG A 78 12.46 13.88 16.21
C ARG A 78 11.55 12.90 16.95
N ILE A 79 11.12 11.86 16.25
CA ILE A 79 10.38 10.73 16.81
C ILE A 79 11.16 9.45 16.54
N VAL A 80 11.49 8.70 17.59
CA VAL A 80 12.17 7.40 17.47
C VAL A 80 11.08 6.36 17.24
N TYR A 81 11.19 5.53 16.21
CA TYR A 81 10.20 4.47 15.97
C TYR A 81 10.75 3.08 16.28
N ASP A 82 12.06 2.89 16.13
CA ASP A 82 12.79 1.67 16.45
C ASP A 82 14.23 2.11 16.71
N ASP A 83 14.81 1.88 17.89
CA ASP A 83 16.15 2.39 18.21
C ASP A 83 17.22 1.68 17.34
N PRO A 84 18.12 2.39 16.63
CA PRO A 84 18.45 3.83 16.73
C PRO A 84 17.78 4.73 15.67
N TRP A 85 16.79 4.20 14.95
CA TRP A 85 16.08 4.87 13.85
C TRP A 85 15.03 5.88 14.33
N PHE A 86 15.09 7.07 13.73
CA PHE A 86 14.17 8.16 14.01
C PHE A 86 13.72 8.86 12.73
N TRP A 87 12.57 9.52 12.81
CA TRP A 87 12.08 10.46 11.80
C TRP A 87 12.17 11.88 12.30
N ILE A 88 12.57 12.79 11.41
CA ILE A 88 12.48 14.23 11.63
C ILE A 88 11.07 14.68 11.24
N VAL A 89 10.42 15.44 12.12
CA VAL A 89 9.08 15.95 11.93
C VAL A 89 9.15 17.46 11.74
N LEU A 90 8.55 17.94 10.66
CA LEU A 90 8.53 19.34 10.25
C LEU A 90 7.09 19.87 10.21
N PRO A 91 6.90 21.20 10.32
CA PRO A 91 5.58 21.79 10.21
C PRO A 91 5.09 21.62 8.77
N ASN A 92 3.83 21.22 8.61
CA ASN A 92 3.23 21.11 7.29
C ASN A 92 2.85 22.51 6.78
N THR A 93 3.70 23.10 5.94
CA THR A 93 3.44 24.38 5.26
C THR A 93 2.70 24.22 3.93
N GLY A 94 2.44 22.98 3.52
CA GLY A 94 1.70 22.69 2.30
C GLY A 94 0.25 23.18 2.39
N LYS A 95 -0.19 23.96 1.40
CA LYS A 95 -1.63 24.22 1.24
C LYS A 95 -2.31 22.88 1.03
N LYS A 96 -3.39 22.61 1.77
CA LYS A 96 -4.24 21.46 1.46
C LYS A 96 -4.72 21.65 0.03
N VAL A 97 -4.27 20.77 -0.87
CA VAL A 97 -4.95 20.61 -2.14
C VAL A 97 -6.27 19.96 -1.77
N GLU A 98 -7.35 20.74 -1.81
CA GLU A 98 -8.69 20.16 -1.72
C GLU A 98 -8.77 19.14 -2.85
N ARG A 99 -8.95 17.86 -2.48
CA ARG A 99 -9.19 16.83 -3.50
C ARG A 99 -10.51 17.22 -4.14
N ASP A 100 -10.50 17.51 -5.44
CA ASP A 100 -11.73 17.76 -6.17
C ASP A 100 -12.73 16.64 -5.86
N PRO A 101 -13.98 16.93 -5.48
CA PRO A 101 -14.98 15.90 -5.17
C PRO A 101 -15.21 14.89 -6.30
N CYS A 102 -14.81 15.20 -7.54
CA CYS A 102 -14.82 14.26 -8.67
C CYS A 102 -13.69 13.22 -8.63
N ALA A 103 -12.66 13.34 -7.79
CA ALA A 103 -11.53 12.41 -7.80
C ALA A 103 -11.95 10.94 -7.55
N ASP A 104 -13.06 10.73 -6.85
CA ASP A 104 -13.68 9.43 -6.56
C ASP A 104 -14.98 9.18 -7.37
N CYS A 105 -15.29 10.04 -8.34
CA CYS A 105 -16.35 9.76 -9.31
C CYS A 105 -15.88 8.65 -10.25
N ALA A 106 -16.66 7.58 -10.39
CA ALA A 106 -16.36 6.46 -11.29
C ALA A 106 -16.03 6.91 -12.73
N ALA A 107 -16.63 8.00 -13.21
CA ALA A 107 -16.33 8.57 -14.52
C ALA A 107 -14.93 9.23 -14.59
N CYS A 108 -14.49 9.89 -13.53
CA CYS A 108 -13.14 10.46 -13.40
C CYS A 108 -12.08 9.35 -13.17
N THR A 109 -12.41 8.24 -12.48
CA THR A 109 -11.52 7.07 -12.28
C THR A 109 -11.25 6.34 -13.60
N PHE A 110 -12.28 6.12 -14.42
CA PHE A 110 -12.15 5.44 -15.72
C PHE A 110 -11.24 6.20 -16.71
N ALA A 111 -11.35 7.52 -16.75
CA ALA A 111 -10.49 8.38 -17.58
C ALA A 111 -9.02 8.44 -17.09
N ARG A 112 -8.76 8.09 -15.82
CA ARG A 112 -7.39 8.03 -15.26
C ARG A 112 -6.77 6.66 -15.46
N SER A 113 -7.55 5.57 -15.42
CA SER A 113 -7.07 4.22 -15.73
C SER A 113 -6.56 4.08 -17.16
N GLU A 114 -7.20 4.71 -18.16
CA GLU A 114 -6.73 4.67 -19.55
C GLU A 114 -5.33 5.27 -19.72
N ARG A 115 -5.01 6.37 -19.00
CA ARG A 115 -3.67 7.00 -19.04
C ARG A 115 -2.58 6.16 -18.35
N TYR A 116 -2.93 5.31 -17.40
CA TYR A 116 -1.99 4.36 -16.79
C TYR A 116 -1.85 3.06 -17.60
N GLN A 117 -2.77 2.79 -18.53
CA GLN A 117 -2.77 1.55 -19.32
C GLN A 117 -1.79 1.58 -20.51
N GLU A 118 -1.45 2.76 -21.03
CA GLU A 118 -0.46 2.88 -22.11
C GLU A 118 0.96 2.39 -21.73
N PRO A 119 1.57 2.83 -20.61
CA PRO A 119 2.90 2.33 -20.24
C PRO A 119 2.89 0.85 -19.84
N MET A 120 1.76 0.34 -19.33
CA MET A 120 1.65 -1.06 -18.89
C MET A 120 1.52 -2.03 -20.07
N ARG A 121 0.85 -1.66 -21.17
CA ARG A 121 0.83 -2.45 -22.42
C ARG A 121 2.23 -2.65 -22.99
N LYS A 122 3.05 -1.58 -22.98
CA LYS A 122 4.42 -1.62 -23.48
C LYS A 122 5.35 -2.53 -22.69
N ILE A 123 5.07 -2.76 -21.41
CA ILE A 123 5.85 -3.67 -20.54
C ILE A 123 5.47 -5.13 -20.85
N VAL A 124 4.18 -5.42 -21.01
CA VAL A 124 3.70 -6.77 -21.35
C VAL A 124 4.25 -7.26 -22.69
N GLU A 125 4.32 -6.37 -23.70
CA GLU A 125 4.92 -6.67 -25.01
C GLU A 125 6.41 -7.04 -24.95
N THR A 126 7.12 -6.69 -23.87
CA THR A 126 8.56 -7.00 -23.72
C THR A 126 8.84 -8.29 -22.97
N THR A 127 7.81 -8.94 -22.43
CA THR A 127 7.94 -10.17 -21.62
C THR A 127 7.56 -11.46 -22.34
N ASP A 128 7.49 -11.46 -23.67
CA ASP A 128 7.22 -12.66 -24.48
C ASP A 128 8.44 -13.60 -24.61
N PHE A 129 8.98 -14.05 -23.48
CA PHE A 129 10.03 -15.09 -23.43
C PHE A 129 9.53 -16.43 -22.89
N VAL A 130 8.27 -16.79 -23.13
CA VAL A 130 7.86 -18.20 -22.99
C VAL A 130 7.55 -18.70 -24.38
N SER A 131 8.42 -19.58 -24.90
CA SER A 131 8.28 -20.14 -26.25
C SER A 131 6.89 -20.76 -26.42
N ALA A 132 6.19 -20.40 -27.51
CA ALA A 132 4.85 -20.90 -27.82
C ALA A 132 4.75 -22.44 -27.78
N SER A 133 5.85 -23.15 -28.04
CA SER A 133 5.94 -24.61 -27.89
C SER A 133 5.68 -25.08 -26.46
N TYR A 134 6.21 -24.38 -25.45
CA TYR A 134 6.05 -24.70 -24.04
C TYR A 134 4.61 -24.47 -23.56
N VAL A 135 3.99 -23.37 -23.99
CA VAL A 135 2.58 -23.08 -23.70
C VAL A 135 1.68 -24.17 -24.26
N SER A 136 1.88 -24.56 -25.53
CA SER A 136 1.08 -25.62 -26.14
C SER A 136 1.25 -27.00 -25.49
N ALA A 137 2.44 -27.30 -24.97
CA ALA A 137 2.71 -28.55 -24.26
C ALA A 137 1.98 -28.60 -22.92
N LEU A 138 2.02 -27.51 -22.16
CA LEU A 138 1.30 -27.38 -20.90
C LEU A 138 -0.22 -27.42 -21.07
N GLU A 139 -0.75 -26.80 -22.13
CA GLU A 139 -2.19 -26.85 -22.41
C GLU A 139 -2.68 -28.27 -22.68
N LYS A 140 -1.89 -29.08 -23.40
CA LYS A 140 -2.19 -30.51 -23.60
C LYS A 140 -2.17 -31.28 -22.30
N GLU A 141 -1.16 -31.04 -21.46
CA GLU A 141 -1.02 -31.73 -20.17
C GLU A 141 -2.18 -31.38 -19.21
N ILE A 142 -2.57 -30.10 -19.15
CA ILE A 142 -3.74 -29.65 -18.39
C ILE A 142 -5.03 -30.29 -18.92
N SER A 143 -5.18 -30.45 -20.23
CA SER A 143 -6.35 -31.12 -20.82
C SER A 143 -6.43 -32.58 -20.40
N MET A 144 -5.33 -33.32 -20.48
CA MET A 144 -5.28 -34.74 -20.09
C MET A 144 -5.59 -34.93 -18.60
N LEU A 145 -4.99 -34.11 -17.74
CA LEU A 145 -5.24 -34.17 -16.29
C LEU A 145 -6.69 -33.84 -15.93
N ARG A 146 -7.35 -32.94 -16.66
CA ARG A 146 -8.78 -32.63 -16.45
C ARG A 146 -9.68 -33.81 -16.81
N GLU A 147 -9.35 -34.53 -17.88
CA GLU A 147 -10.10 -35.70 -18.31
C GLU A 147 -9.94 -36.87 -17.31
N GLU A 148 -8.71 -37.12 -16.85
CA GLU A 148 -8.42 -38.13 -15.83
C GLU A 148 -9.17 -37.84 -14.51
N ASN A 149 -9.12 -36.59 -14.04
CA ASN A 149 -9.87 -36.18 -12.84
C ASN A 149 -11.39 -36.34 -13.02
N ALA A 150 -11.91 -36.15 -14.23
CA ALA A 150 -13.34 -36.36 -14.51
C ALA A 150 -13.72 -37.85 -14.47
N LEU A 151 -12.83 -38.74 -14.91
CA LEU A 151 -13.04 -40.19 -14.82
C LEU A 151 -13.01 -40.67 -13.37
N LEU A 152 -12.03 -40.22 -12.58
CA LEU A 152 -11.93 -40.57 -11.16
C LEU A 152 -13.18 -40.15 -10.37
N ARG A 153 -13.74 -38.97 -10.66
CA ARG A 153 -14.99 -38.51 -10.06
C ARG A 153 -16.15 -39.46 -10.36
N ARG A 154 -16.32 -39.87 -11.62
CA ARG A 154 -17.36 -40.83 -12.01
C ARG A 154 -17.20 -42.19 -11.34
N MET A 155 -15.97 -42.68 -11.18
CA MET A 155 -15.70 -43.93 -10.47
C MET A 155 -16.04 -43.81 -8.98
N THR A 156 -15.76 -42.66 -8.39
CA THR A 156 -16.10 -42.38 -6.98
C THR A 156 -17.62 -42.38 -6.80
N ASP A 157 -18.35 -41.70 -7.70
CA ASP A 157 -19.83 -41.66 -7.67
C ASP A 157 -20.45 -43.06 -7.83
N GLN A 158 -19.85 -43.93 -8.67
CA GLN A 158 -20.30 -45.32 -8.82
C GLN A 158 -20.11 -46.14 -7.54
N VAL A 159 -18.95 -46.06 -6.91
CA VAL A 159 -18.67 -46.76 -5.65
C VAL A 159 -19.59 -46.29 -4.53
N GLU A 160 -19.87 -44.98 -4.44
CA GLU A 160 -20.84 -44.44 -3.48
C GLU A 160 -22.25 -45.01 -3.72
N SER A 161 -22.70 -45.09 -4.97
CA SER A 161 -24.03 -45.65 -5.30
C SER A 161 -24.16 -47.16 -5.05
N GLU A 162 -23.07 -47.92 -5.19
CA GLU A 162 -23.04 -49.36 -4.91
C GLU A 162 -23.02 -49.65 -3.40
N MET A 163 -22.43 -48.75 -2.60
CA MET A 163 -22.46 -48.86 -1.14
C MET A 163 -23.85 -48.56 -0.56
N ASP A 164 -24.62 -47.65 -1.14
CA ASP A 164 -25.98 -47.30 -0.69
C ASP A 164 -27.06 -48.35 -1.03
N THR A 165 -26.75 -49.35 -1.86
CA THR A 165 -27.69 -50.42 -2.25
C THR A 165 -27.48 -51.74 -1.50
N SER A 166 -26.50 -51.80 -0.59
CA SER A 166 -26.25 -52.92 0.32
C SER A 166 -26.63 -52.57 1.76
N ASP A 167 -27.91 -52.28 2.01
CA ASP A 167 -28.53 -52.24 3.35
C ASP A 167 -29.94 -52.84 3.29
#